data_AF-A0A0B8QHL1-F1
#
_entry.id   AF-A0A0B8QHL1-F1
#
_cell.length_a   1.000
_cell.length_b   1.000
_cell.length_c   1.000
_cell.angle_alpha   90.00
_cell.angle_beta   90.00
_cell.angle_gamma   90.00
#
_symmetry.space_group_name_H-M   'P 1'
#
loop_
_entity.id
_entity.type
_entity.pdbx_description
1 polymer ?
#
loop_
_entity_poly.entity_id
_entity_poly.type
_entity_poly.pdbx_seq_one_letter_code
_entity_poly.pdbx_strand_id
1 'polypeptide(L)' 'MKKTLLGLAATCALAISPATFAKDNKLTLMLDWFVNPNHGPIVIAQEKGLFEQQGIEVEIQEPADKCSSKTRSGKQN' A
#
# COMPACT_ATOMS: atom_id res chain seq x y z
N MET A 1 1.86 -33.46 -54.60
CA MET A 1 1.60 -33.49 -53.14
C MET A 1 2.93 -33.61 -52.39
N LYS A 2 3.56 -32.50 -52.01
CA LYS A 2 4.69 -32.50 -51.06
C LYS A 2 4.55 -31.23 -50.24
N LYS A 3 4.13 -31.42 -49.00
CA LYS A 3 3.50 -30.42 -48.14
C LYS A 3 4.58 -29.53 -47.53
N THR A 4 4.30 -28.23 -47.57
CA THR A 4 4.86 -27.16 -46.72
C THR A 4 5.21 -27.65 -45.32
N LEU A 5 6.50 -27.73 -44.98
CA LEU A 5 6.99 -28.14 -43.65
C LEU A 5 8.31 -27.42 -43.32
N LEU A 6 8.40 -26.11 -43.54
CA LEU A 6 9.55 -25.32 -43.10
C LEU A 6 9.06 -23.95 -42.62
N GLY A 7 8.49 -23.88 -41.43
CA GLY A 7 7.96 -22.62 -40.91
C GLY A 7 7.18 -22.76 -39.62
N LEU A 8 7.76 -23.38 -38.58
CA LEU A 8 7.13 -23.37 -37.25
C LEU A 8 8.15 -23.47 -36.10
N ALA A 9 9.37 -22.95 -36.26
CA ALA A 9 10.39 -23.03 -35.22
C ALA A 9 10.76 -21.67 -34.59
N ALA A 10 10.18 -20.54 -35.04
CA ALA A 10 10.72 -19.20 -34.73
C ALA A 10 9.74 -18.24 -34.03
N THR A 11 8.67 -18.72 -33.39
CA THR A 11 7.63 -17.82 -32.85
C THR A 11 7.42 -17.89 -31.33
N CYS A 12 8.25 -18.62 -30.57
CA CYS A 12 8.04 -18.82 -29.12
C CYS A 12 9.02 -18.05 -28.22
N ALA A 13 9.47 -16.85 -28.62
CA ALA A 13 10.48 -16.09 -27.86
C ALA A 13 10.02 -14.69 -27.38
N LEU A 14 8.73 -14.32 -27.52
CA LEU A 14 8.29 -12.92 -27.32
C LEU A 14 7.41 -12.64 -26.10
N ALA A 15 7.25 -13.56 -25.13
CA ALA A 15 6.27 -13.35 -24.05
C ALA A 15 6.79 -13.49 -22.62
N ILE A 16 8.08 -13.25 -22.37
CA ILE A 16 8.60 -13.09 -21.00
C ILE A 16 9.03 -11.64 -20.81
N SER A 17 8.05 -10.75 -20.69
CA SER A 17 8.29 -9.42 -20.15
C SER A 17 8.33 -9.56 -18.62
N PRO A 18 9.46 -9.26 -17.94
CA PRO A 18 9.43 -9.14 -16.49
C PRO A 18 8.49 -7.98 -16.17
N ALA A 19 7.35 -8.29 -15.54
CA ALA A 19 6.51 -7.28 -14.93
C ALA A 19 7.33 -6.63 -13.82
N THR A 20 8.01 -5.53 -14.15
CA THR A 20 8.68 -4.69 -13.17
C THR A 20 7.59 -3.95 -12.40
N PHE A 21 7.12 -4.55 -11.31
CA PHE A 21 6.35 -3.80 -10.32
C PHE A 21 7.27 -2.72 -9.77
N ALA A 22 6.90 -1.46 -9.99
CA ALA A 22 7.64 -0.32 -9.47
C ALA A 22 7.81 -0.50 -7.96
N LYS A 23 9.07 -0.48 -7.50
CA LYS A 23 9.48 -0.73 -6.12
C LYS A 23 9.25 0.51 -5.23
N ASP A 24 8.12 1.17 -5.39
CA ASP A 24 7.71 2.30 -4.57
C ASP A 24 6.53 1.87 -3.69
N ASN A 25 6.77 0.87 -2.84
CA ASN A 25 5.79 0.39 -1.87
C ASN A 25 5.78 1.28 -0.61
N LYS A 26 5.79 2.59 -0.79
CA LYS A 26 5.66 3.55 0.29
C LYS A 26 4.18 3.78 0.57
N LEU A 27 3.77 3.64 1.82
CA LEU A 27 2.40 3.83 2.27
C LEU A 27 2.39 4.79 3.46
N THR A 28 1.63 5.86 3.38
CA THR A 28 1.28 6.66 4.55
C THR A 28 -0.02 6.14 5.14
N LEU A 29 0.04 5.63 6.36
CA LEU A 29 -1.10 5.13 7.12
C LEU A 29 -1.57 6.20 8.09
N MET A 30 -2.68 6.86 7.75
CA MET A 30 -3.34 7.80 8.67
C MET A 30 -4.26 7.05 9.61
N LEU A 31 -4.05 7.22 10.90
CA LEU A 31 -4.92 6.65 11.93
C LEU A 31 -6.28 7.35 11.96
N ASP A 32 -7.29 6.66 12.48
CA ASP A 32 -8.62 7.23 12.70
C ASP A 32 -8.66 8.21 13.89
N TRP A 33 -7.72 8.06 14.84
CA TRP A 33 -7.59 8.87 16.05
C TRP A 33 -6.14 8.82 16.59
N PHE A 34 -5.95 9.14 17.87
CA PHE A 34 -4.68 9.09 18.58
C PHE A 34 -4.28 7.64 18.80
N VAL A 35 -2.98 7.41 18.89
CA VAL A 35 -2.47 6.09 19.25
C VAL A 35 -3.09 5.61 20.56
N ASN A 36 -3.77 4.48 20.48
CA ASN A 36 -4.40 3.81 21.61
C ASN A 36 -4.21 2.29 21.48
N PRO A 37 -4.54 1.48 22.51
CA PRO A 37 -4.30 0.03 22.46
C PRO A 37 -4.91 -0.70 21.26
N ASN A 38 -5.97 -0.17 20.63
CA ASN A 38 -6.55 -0.76 19.42
C ASN A 38 -5.58 -0.71 18.22
N HIS A 39 -4.68 0.27 18.19
CA HIS A 39 -3.63 0.40 17.16
C HIS A 39 -2.39 -0.44 17.48
N GLY A 40 -2.36 -1.13 18.63
CA GLY A 40 -1.25 -1.98 19.06
C GLY A 40 -0.74 -2.96 18.01
N PRO A 41 -1.60 -3.69 17.26
CA PRO A 41 -1.16 -4.57 16.20
C PRO A 41 -0.35 -3.87 15.10
N ILE A 42 -0.74 -2.65 14.72
CA ILE A 42 -0.06 -1.87 13.68
C ILE A 42 1.30 -1.37 14.17
N VAL A 43 1.34 -0.87 15.41
CA VAL A 43 2.59 -0.40 16.04
C VAL A 43 3.59 -1.56 16.19
N ILE A 44 3.14 -2.71 16.69
CA ILE A 44 3.98 -3.91 16.84
C ILE A 44 4.47 -4.40 15.48
N ALA A 45 3.65 -4.33 14.43
CA ALA A 45 4.06 -4.71 13.08
C ALA A 45 5.17 -3.81 12.53
N GLN A 46 5.12 -2.49 12.81
CA GLN A 46 6.19 -1.55 12.49
C GLN A 46 7.47 -1.90 13.27
N GLU A 47 7.38 -2.04 14.59
CA GLU A 47 8.53 -2.33 15.47
C GLU A 47 9.23 -3.64 15.14
N LYS A 48 8.47 -4.65 14.69
CA LYS A 48 9.00 -5.95 14.27
C LYS A 48 9.46 -6.00 12.82
N GLY A 49 9.38 -4.89 12.09
CA GLY A 49 9.76 -4.81 10.67
C GLY A 49 8.90 -5.70 9.76
N LEU A 50 7.66 -6.01 10.14
CA LEU A 50 6.80 -6.90 9.35
C LEU A 50 6.39 -6.26 8.02
N PHE A 51 6.22 -4.93 7.98
CA PHE A 51 5.98 -4.22 6.74
C PHE A 51 7.19 -4.28 5.80
N GLU A 52 8.40 -4.08 6.34
CA GLU A 52 9.64 -4.17 5.57
C GLU A 52 9.88 -5.58 5.00
N GLN A 53 9.52 -6.62 5.75
CA GLN A 53 9.58 -8.02 5.28
C GLN A 53 8.65 -8.26 4.08
N GLN A 54 7.53 -7.53 3.98
CA GLN A 54 6.65 -7.53 2.82
C GLN A 54 7.11 -6.54 1.74
N GLY A 55 8.25 -5.88 1.94
CA GLY A 55 8.78 -4.87 1.06
C GLY A 55 7.94 -3.61 1.02
N ILE A 56 7.22 -3.28 2.11
CA ILE A 56 6.38 -2.09 2.26
C ILE A 56 7.03 -1.15 3.28
N GLU A 57 7.23 0.11 2.89
CA GLU A 57 7.66 1.17 3.79
C GLU A 57 6.40 1.89 4.30
N VAL A 58 6.16 1.87 5.61
CA VAL A 58 4.96 2.47 6.21
C VAL A 58 5.32 3.67 7.07
N GLU A 59 4.68 4.80 6.80
CA GLU A 59 4.71 6.01 7.62
C GLU A 59 3.37 6.17 8.35
N ILE A 60 3.37 6.01 9.67
CA ILE A 60 2.15 6.13 10.49
C ILE A 60 1.97 7.59 10.90
N GLN A 61 0.81 8.17 10.61
CA GLN A 61 0.47 9.54 10.95
C GLN A 61 -0.81 9.62 11.79
N GLU A 62 -0.83 10.52 12.75
CA GLU A 62 -2.03 10.88 13.51
C GLU A 62 -2.83 11.97 12.77
N PRO A 63 -4.16 12.04 12.94
CA PRO A 63 -4.98 13.12 12.37
C PRO A 63 -4.54 14.51 12.84
N ALA A 64 -4.48 15.47 11.92
CA ALA A 64 -4.03 16.84 12.20
C ALA A 64 -4.97 17.65 13.11
N ASP A 65 -6.28 17.35 13.12
CA ASP A 65 -7.24 18.09 13.93
C ASP A 65 -8.34 17.19 14.52
N LYS A 66 -8.71 17.49 15.76
CA LYS A 66 -9.64 16.70 16.57
C LYS A 66 -11.06 17.21 16.37
N CYS A 67 -12.00 16.33 16.05
CA CYS A 67 -13.42 16.62 16.24
C CYS A 67 -13.75 16.56 17.74
N SER A 68 -13.16 17.47 18.54
CA SER A 68 -13.92 18.04 19.64
C SER A 68 -14.86 19.02 18.96
N SER A 69 -16.13 18.66 18.85
CA SER A 69 -17.18 19.63 18.61
C SER A 69 -16.90 20.82 19.53
N LYS A 70 -16.58 21.99 18.94
CA LYS A 70 -16.84 23.23 19.64
C LYS A 70 -18.34 23.20 19.86
N THR A 71 -18.71 22.79 21.05
CA THR A 71 -20.05 22.82 21.59
C THR A 71 -20.65 24.13 21.13
N ARG A 72 -21.82 24.03 20.50
CA ARG A 72 -22.67 25.14 20.09
C ARG A 72 -22.94 26.02 21.31
N SER A 73 -22.00 26.88 21.67
CA SER A 73 -22.13 27.84 22.75
C SER A 73 -22.94 28.99 22.19
N GLY A 74 -24.22 28.99 22.55
CA GLY A 74 -25.17 30.01 22.18
C GLY A 74 -24.65 31.41 22.46
N LYS A 75 -24.86 32.29 21.49
CA LYS A 75 -25.01 33.73 21.69
C LYS A 75 -25.82 34.23 20.49
N GLN A 76 -27.14 34.04 20.58
CA GLN A 76 -28.08 34.91 19.87
C GLN A 76 -28.02 36.26 20.57
N ASN A 77 -27.28 37.20 19.99
CA ASN A 77 -27.31 38.61 20.36
C ASN A 77 -27.01 39.42 19.10
#